data_AF-A0A2F0AS77-F1
#
_entry.id   AF-A0A2F0AS77-F1
#
_cell.length_a   1.000
_cell.length_b   1.000
_cell.length_c   1.000
_cell.angle_alpha   90.00
_cell.angle_beta   90.00
_cell.angle_gamma   90.00
#
_symmetry.space_group_name_H-M   'P 1'
#
loop_
_entity.id
_entity.type
_entity.pdbx_description
1 polymer ?
#
loop_
_entity_poly.entity_id
_entity_poly.type
_entity_poly.pdbx_seq_one_letter_code
_entity_poly.pdbx_strand_id
1 'polypeptide(L)'
;MNKQPLYLVTLSMFVIAFGITGCDDSSSGDMVDTPDSVVDTPDSVVDAPDSMVDTPDSMADAPDSMVDTPDGSVTQAATPTVCAESAEPPLGCQCATEDNFTTYTFEHQGDQRCLTVYANPDAGDSPLPLIIQPDCYTANEFAGSRGADSARVYGFHYMDLTSPDGDWTFPNNNEINETNFDTQCDDAASKDIGYLKSVFTVVDQMIADGHVDADKVFVQGFSQNSMFSIFMATCFPDRIAGIWQGGSGLYSEADGSIALPNCEGACTAEAFDEHEQACVDVQPCDTCKYFPVFPVKTGQAIRSCIMIYEDDNAAHSTAVPGYKILKEQGHDPTLAIFGADRANRIGGHSAPANEWAWITHCLGLNDPCTEECSGQIVGCMDAFKANFQDPEGNSFTLSDPRHRDIASRHYGRCLADNSAQCVRGCAATRAMLTVFETPICECDATTEACDCETSDVPGDCE
;
A
#
# COMPACT_ATOMS: atom_id res chain seq x y z
N MET A 1 22.30 32.26 67.68
CA MET A 1 23.04 31.08 68.20
C MET A 1 22.20 29.84 67.89
N ASN A 2 22.72 29.02 66.97
CA ASN A 2 22.33 27.66 66.56
C ASN A 2 20.92 27.14 66.87
N LYS A 3 20.09 27.01 65.83
CA LYS A 3 19.26 25.82 65.60
C LYS A 3 19.35 25.42 64.12
N GLN A 4 19.74 24.17 63.89
CA GLN A 4 19.86 23.51 62.59
C GLN A 4 18.47 23.23 61.97
N PRO A 5 18.39 23.02 60.64
CA PRO A 5 17.12 22.84 59.94
C PRO A 5 16.62 21.39 60.00
N LEU A 6 15.29 21.28 59.99
CA LEU A 6 14.51 20.04 59.87
C LEU A 6 14.60 19.56 58.41
N TYR A 7 15.11 18.34 58.18
CA TYR A 7 15.02 17.69 56.87
C TYR A 7 13.63 17.04 56.73
N LEU A 8 12.85 17.53 55.76
CA LEU A 8 11.61 16.92 55.31
C LEU A 8 11.96 15.75 54.38
N VAL A 9 11.51 14.55 54.73
CA VAL A 9 11.58 13.37 53.86
C VAL A 9 10.41 13.49 52.87
N THR A 10 10.70 13.78 51.61
CA THR A 10 9.73 13.71 50.51
C THR A 10 9.61 12.27 50.02
N LEU A 11 8.42 11.70 50.23
CA LEU A 11 8.01 10.41 49.67
C LEU A 11 7.76 10.61 48.16
N SER A 12 8.66 10.14 47.31
CA SER A 12 8.44 10.14 45.86
C SER A 12 7.53 8.96 45.51
N MET A 13 6.28 9.27 45.12
CA MET A 13 5.42 8.31 44.43
C MET A 13 6.04 8.00 43.07
N PHE A 14 6.45 6.74 42.88
CA PHE A 14 6.69 6.17 41.57
C PHE A 14 5.33 6.02 40.87
N VAL A 15 5.05 6.88 39.89
CA VAL A 15 4.08 6.56 38.83
C VAL A 15 4.87 5.78 37.79
N ILE A 16 4.60 4.49 37.69
CA ILE A 16 5.02 3.68 36.54
C ILE A 16 4.04 4.04 35.43
N ALA A 17 4.43 5.00 34.58
CA ALA A 17 3.76 5.20 33.30
C ALA A 17 4.29 4.12 32.35
N PHE A 18 3.45 3.13 32.04
CA PHE A 18 3.62 2.36 30.81
C PHE A 18 3.29 3.31 29.66
N GLY A 19 4.31 3.91 29.06
CA GLY A 19 4.16 4.61 27.79
C GLY A 19 4.17 3.57 26.68
N ILE A 20 3.01 3.34 26.05
CA ILE A 20 2.94 2.72 24.73
C ILE A 20 2.77 3.88 23.74
N THR A 21 3.87 4.32 23.16
CA THR A 21 3.88 5.24 22.01
C THR A 21 3.60 4.41 20.76
N GLY A 22 2.37 4.46 20.25
CA GLY A 22 1.91 3.52 19.21
C GLY A 22 1.10 4.09 18.04
N CYS A 23 0.63 5.34 18.04
CA CYS A 23 -0.13 5.91 16.92
C CYS A 23 0.21 7.39 16.62
N ASP A 24 1.34 7.93 17.09
CA ASP A 24 1.65 9.37 16.95
C ASP A 24 2.11 9.74 15.53
N ASP A 25 1.31 10.57 14.86
CA ASP A 25 1.61 11.24 13.60
C ASP A 25 2.85 12.14 13.74
N SER A 26 3.82 11.97 12.83
CA SER A 26 4.99 12.83 12.72
C SER A 26 4.84 13.78 11.54
N SER A 27 3.95 14.77 11.68
CA SER A 27 3.88 15.94 10.79
C SER A 27 4.14 17.23 11.59
N SER A 28 5.39 17.72 11.52
CA SER A 28 5.78 18.99 12.13
C SER A 28 5.63 20.15 11.14
N GLY A 29 4.82 21.15 11.51
CA GLY A 29 5.07 22.56 11.19
C GLY A 29 4.04 23.27 10.31
N ASP A 30 3.19 24.09 10.93
CA ASP A 30 3.29 25.54 10.75
C ASP A 30 2.48 26.27 11.83
N MET A 31 3.17 27.16 12.57
CA MET A 31 2.55 28.12 13.46
C MET A 31 1.83 29.19 12.63
N VAL A 32 0.53 29.35 12.84
CA VAL A 32 -0.17 30.60 12.51
C VAL A 32 -0.75 31.18 13.80
N ASP A 33 -0.08 32.24 14.27
CA ASP A 33 -0.61 33.16 15.28
C ASP A 33 -1.95 33.76 14.81
N THR A 34 -2.98 33.74 15.66
CA THR A 34 -3.92 34.86 15.84
C THR A 34 -4.77 34.69 17.12
N PRO A 35 -5.31 35.79 17.69
CA PRO A 35 -5.20 36.04 19.14
C PRO A 35 -6.46 35.71 19.97
N ASP A 36 -6.20 35.63 21.28
CA ASP A 36 -7.13 35.55 22.40
C ASP A 36 -8.46 36.31 22.23
N SER A 37 -9.56 35.61 22.51
CA SER A 37 -10.80 36.22 23.01
C SER A 37 -11.41 35.35 24.10
N VAL A 38 -11.21 35.81 25.32
CA VAL A 38 -11.82 35.38 26.58
C VAL A 38 -13.34 35.52 26.50
N VAL A 39 -14.10 34.45 26.77
CA VAL A 39 -15.48 34.56 27.24
C VAL A 39 -15.67 33.57 28.40
N ASP A 40 -15.76 34.15 29.59
CA ASP A 40 -16.15 33.48 30.83
C ASP A 40 -17.57 32.90 30.72
N THR A 41 -17.71 31.63 31.11
CA THR A 41 -18.97 31.12 31.68
C THR A 41 -19.14 31.63 33.11
N PRO A 42 -20.39 31.79 33.58
CA PRO A 42 -20.73 30.99 34.76
C PRO A 42 -22.16 30.44 34.80
N ASP A 43 -22.20 29.19 35.27
CA ASP A 43 -23.09 28.56 36.27
C ASP A 43 -24.62 28.62 36.20
N SER A 44 -25.16 27.39 36.12
CA SER A 44 -26.22 26.78 36.94
C SER A 44 -27.59 27.44 37.05
N VAL A 45 -28.66 26.68 36.76
CA VAL A 45 -29.65 26.25 37.76
C VAL A 45 -30.56 25.13 37.23
N VAL A 46 -30.94 24.29 38.18
CA VAL A 46 -31.86 23.14 38.17
C VAL A 46 -33.29 23.57 37.85
N ASP A 47 -34.06 22.74 37.14
CA ASP A 47 -35.44 22.40 37.51
C ASP A 47 -35.94 21.17 36.74
N ALA A 48 -36.33 20.13 37.48
CA ALA A 48 -37.31 19.13 37.05
C ALA A 48 -38.71 19.71 37.30
N PRO A 49 -39.73 19.31 36.52
CA PRO A 49 -40.72 18.44 37.16
C PRO A 49 -41.44 17.43 36.25
N ASP A 50 -41.90 16.39 36.95
CA ASP A 50 -43.16 15.66 36.87
C ASP A 50 -43.63 14.89 35.62
N SER A 51 -43.89 13.62 35.92
CA SER A 51 -44.66 12.65 35.17
C SER A 51 -46.07 13.13 34.82
N MET A 52 -46.53 12.81 33.60
CA MET A 52 -47.91 12.40 33.41
C MET A 52 -47.95 11.15 32.53
N VAL A 53 -48.57 10.13 33.12
CA VAL A 53 -49.10 8.95 32.46
C VAL A 53 -50.36 9.38 31.73
N ASP A 54 -50.44 9.11 30.43
CA ASP A 54 -51.71 8.90 29.74
C ASP A 54 -51.50 7.81 28.69
N THR A 55 -52.26 6.71 28.86
CA THR A 55 -52.66 5.82 27.77
C THR A 55 -54.04 6.31 27.33
N PRO A 56 -54.37 6.25 26.02
CA PRO A 56 -55.24 5.15 25.64
C PRO A 56 -55.08 4.62 24.20
N ASP A 57 -55.63 3.42 24.08
CA ASP A 57 -56.28 2.80 22.92
C ASP A 57 -55.47 2.31 21.72
N SER A 58 -55.41 0.98 21.72
CA SER A 58 -55.26 0.08 20.58
C SER A 58 -56.07 0.52 19.36
N MET A 59 -55.38 0.67 18.23
CA MET A 59 -55.89 0.22 16.95
C MET A 59 -54.88 -0.74 16.35
N ALA A 60 -55.35 -1.96 16.14
CA ALA A 60 -54.66 -2.99 15.41
C ALA A 60 -54.74 -2.64 13.93
N ASP A 61 -53.60 -2.33 13.33
CA ASP A 61 -53.40 -2.48 11.90
C ASP A 61 -52.25 -3.47 11.71
N ALA A 62 -52.57 -4.56 11.01
CA ALA A 62 -51.60 -5.57 10.62
C ALA A 62 -50.60 -4.94 9.64
N PRO A 63 -49.28 -4.99 9.89
CA PRO A 63 -48.35 -4.75 8.82
C PRO A 63 -48.34 -5.98 7.92
N ASP A 64 -48.66 -5.76 6.65
CA ASP A 64 -48.35 -6.70 5.58
C ASP A 64 -46.88 -7.09 5.68
N SER A 65 -46.67 -8.39 5.88
CA SER A 65 -45.38 -9.06 5.83
C SER A 65 -44.84 -9.00 4.40
N MET A 66 -44.20 -7.88 4.05
CA MET A 66 -43.11 -7.88 3.08
C MET A 66 -41.87 -8.33 3.84
N VAL A 67 -41.75 -9.65 4.00
CA VAL A 67 -40.45 -10.26 4.29
C VAL A 67 -39.71 -10.20 2.95
N ASP A 68 -38.98 -9.09 2.73
CA ASP A 68 -37.79 -9.17 1.91
C ASP A 68 -36.81 -10.04 2.70
N THR A 69 -36.82 -11.33 2.39
CA THR A 69 -35.64 -12.15 2.62
C THR A 69 -34.48 -11.42 1.93
N PRO A 70 -33.40 -11.05 2.64
CA PRO A 70 -32.16 -10.73 1.96
C PRO A 70 -31.76 -12.04 1.29
N ASP A 71 -32.04 -12.13 -0.01
CA ASP A 71 -31.38 -13.09 -0.85
C ASP A 71 -29.89 -12.80 -0.64
N GLY A 72 -29.14 -13.80 -0.19
CA GLY A 72 -27.69 -13.70 -0.09
C GLY A 72 -27.17 -13.44 -1.49
N SER A 73 -27.09 -12.17 -1.88
CA SER A 73 -26.64 -11.79 -3.20
C SER A 73 -25.16 -12.09 -3.24
N VAL A 74 -24.81 -13.19 -3.89
CA VAL A 74 -23.54 -13.26 -4.60
C VAL A 74 -23.54 -12.01 -5.49
N THR A 75 -22.75 -11.01 -5.13
CA THR A 75 -22.66 -9.76 -5.89
C THR A 75 -21.97 -10.12 -7.21
N GLN A 76 -22.78 -10.31 -8.24
CA GLN A 76 -22.28 -10.55 -9.59
C GLN A 76 -21.40 -9.35 -10.00
N ALA A 77 -20.23 -9.63 -10.58
CA ALA A 77 -19.34 -8.60 -11.10
C ALA A 77 -20.13 -7.67 -12.04
N ALA A 78 -20.03 -6.36 -11.82
CA ALA A 78 -20.58 -5.39 -12.74
C ALA A 78 -19.80 -5.46 -14.06
N THR A 79 -20.44 -5.21 -15.20
CA THR A 79 -19.76 -5.19 -16.50
C THR A 79 -19.18 -3.80 -16.74
N PRO A 80 -17.84 -3.64 -16.78
CA PRO A 80 -17.22 -2.35 -17.03
C PRO A 80 -17.50 -1.86 -18.45
N THR A 81 -17.74 -0.56 -18.59
CA THR A 81 -17.97 0.09 -19.89
C THR A 81 -16.91 1.16 -20.13
N VAL A 82 -16.53 1.40 -21.39
CA VAL A 82 -15.54 2.43 -21.71
C VAL A 82 -16.16 3.80 -21.46
N CYS A 83 -15.45 4.66 -20.74
CA CYS A 83 -15.91 5.99 -20.30
C CYS A 83 -16.38 6.89 -21.46
N ALA A 84 -15.83 6.72 -22.66
CA ALA A 84 -16.22 7.46 -23.86
C ALA A 84 -17.55 7.00 -24.50
N GLU A 85 -18.07 5.83 -24.11
CA GLU A 85 -19.31 5.24 -24.65
C GLU A 85 -20.52 5.44 -23.72
N SER A 86 -20.35 6.02 -22.52
CA SER A 86 -21.48 6.31 -21.62
C SER A 86 -22.22 7.57 -22.04
N ALA A 87 -23.54 7.46 -22.22
CA ALA A 87 -24.40 8.56 -22.71
C ALA A 87 -24.49 9.77 -21.76
N GLU A 88 -24.07 9.59 -20.50
CA GLU A 88 -23.83 10.66 -19.53
C GLU A 88 -22.41 10.46 -18.95
N PRO A 89 -21.61 11.53 -18.77
CA PRO A 89 -20.32 11.39 -18.10
C PRO A 89 -20.57 10.81 -16.70
N PRO A 90 -19.87 9.73 -16.32
CA PRO A 90 -20.13 9.06 -15.06
C PRO A 90 -19.97 10.07 -13.93
N LEU A 91 -21.02 10.22 -13.12
CA LEU A 91 -21.04 11.10 -11.94
C LEU A 91 -19.93 10.61 -10.99
N GLY A 92 -18.74 11.20 -11.09
CA GLY A 92 -17.63 10.94 -10.17
C GLY A 92 -16.41 10.23 -10.72
N CYS A 93 -16.31 9.88 -12.01
CA CYS A 93 -15.07 9.34 -12.60
C CYS A 93 -14.48 10.26 -13.67
N GLN A 94 -13.17 10.53 -13.60
CA GLN A 94 -12.48 11.28 -14.64
C GLN A 94 -12.01 10.33 -15.76
N CYS A 95 -12.59 10.46 -16.96
CA CYS A 95 -12.11 9.71 -18.12
C CYS A 95 -10.69 10.17 -18.52
N ALA A 96 -9.82 9.21 -18.86
CA ALA A 96 -8.54 9.50 -19.49
C ALA A 96 -8.75 10.25 -20.82
N THR A 97 -7.86 11.20 -21.10
CA THR A 97 -7.86 12.01 -22.33
C THR A 97 -6.57 11.83 -23.15
N GLU A 98 -5.62 11.05 -22.63
CA GLU A 98 -4.31 10.82 -23.22
C GLU A 98 -4.30 9.58 -24.12
N ASP A 99 -3.39 9.60 -25.11
CA ASP A 99 -3.23 8.49 -26.04
C ASP A 99 -2.83 7.20 -25.31
N ASN A 100 -3.43 6.09 -25.75
CA ASN A 100 -3.23 4.74 -25.21
C ASN A 100 -3.78 4.50 -23.81
N PHE A 101 -4.50 5.46 -23.22
CA PHE A 101 -5.24 5.25 -21.99
C PHE A 101 -6.72 4.98 -22.28
N THR A 102 -7.29 4.01 -21.57
CA THR A 102 -8.73 3.70 -21.62
C THR A 102 -9.25 3.60 -20.19
N THR A 103 -10.14 4.51 -19.82
CA THR A 103 -10.86 4.44 -18.54
C THR A 103 -12.13 3.62 -18.72
N TYR A 104 -12.33 2.68 -17.80
CA TYR A 104 -13.55 1.88 -17.69
C TYR A 104 -14.32 2.33 -16.44
N THR A 105 -15.64 2.35 -16.54
CA THR A 105 -16.54 2.76 -15.46
C THR A 105 -17.67 1.76 -15.29
N PHE A 106 -18.11 1.59 -14.04
CA PHE A 106 -19.23 0.73 -13.67
C PHE A 106 -19.77 1.12 -12.29
N GLU A 107 -21.03 0.81 -12.05
CA GLU A 107 -21.64 0.95 -10.72
C GLU A 107 -21.38 -0.29 -9.87
N HIS A 108 -21.05 -0.09 -8.61
CA HIS A 108 -20.92 -1.17 -7.62
C HIS A 108 -21.46 -0.70 -6.27
N GLN A 109 -22.44 -1.43 -5.71
CA GLN A 109 -23.04 -1.13 -4.40
C GLN A 109 -23.53 0.32 -4.20
N GLY A 110 -23.95 0.98 -5.28
CA GLY A 110 -24.43 2.38 -5.26
C GLY A 110 -23.35 3.42 -5.53
N ASP A 111 -22.07 3.01 -5.62
CA ASP A 111 -20.96 3.87 -5.95
C ASP A 111 -20.56 3.74 -7.42
N GLN A 112 -20.18 4.88 -8.02
CA GLN A 112 -19.51 4.90 -9.31
C GLN A 112 -18.03 4.55 -9.11
N ARG A 113 -17.60 3.44 -9.72
CA ARG A 113 -16.19 2.99 -9.72
C ARG A 113 -15.57 3.19 -11.10
N CYS A 114 -14.25 3.36 -11.11
CA CYS A 114 -13.44 3.42 -12.32
C CYS A 114 -12.13 2.66 -12.17
N LEU A 115 -11.56 2.29 -13.30
CA LEU A 115 -10.16 1.90 -13.46
C LEU A 115 -9.65 2.46 -14.79
N THR A 116 -8.34 2.63 -14.91
CA THR A 116 -7.74 3.11 -16.16
C THR A 116 -6.63 2.17 -16.63
N VAL A 117 -6.70 1.74 -17.88
CA VAL A 117 -5.69 0.90 -18.52
C VAL A 117 -4.82 1.74 -19.44
N TYR A 118 -3.51 1.64 -19.28
CA TYR A 118 -2.51 2.06 -20.25
C TYR A 118 -2.10 0.86 -21.12
N ALA A 119 -2.46 0.92 -22.40
CA ALA A 119 -2.01 -0.03 -23.40
C ALA A 119 -0.64 0.38 -23.93
N ASN A 120 0.41 -0.37 -23.64
CA ASN A 120 1.74 -0.03 -24.12
C ASN A 120 1.81 -0.09 -25.66
N PRO A 121 2.05 1.03 -26.35
CA PRO A 121 2.04 1.06 -27.82
C PRO A 121 3.24 0.32 -28.43
N ASP A 122 4.26 0.02 -27.62
CA ASP A 122 5.47 -0.69 -28.02
C ASP A 122 5.35 -2.23 -27.89
N ALA A 123 4.17 -2.76 -27.52
CA ALA A 123 3.93 -4.20 -27.30
C ALA A 123 4.13 -5.08 -28.55
N GLY A 124 3.87 -4.55 -29.75
CA GLY A 124 3.86 -5.35 -30.97
C GLY A 124 2.75 -6.41 -30.96
N ASP A 125 3.05 -7.60 -31.49
CA ASP A 125 2.08 -8.70 -31.62
C ASP A 125 2.13 -9.73 -30.48
N SER A 126 3.01 -9.55 -29.48
CA SER A 126 3.17 -10.50 -28.37
C SER A 126 2.44 -10.01 -27.12
N PRO A 127 1.75 -10.90 -26.37
CA PRO A 127 1.16 -10.52 -25.08
C PRO A 127 2.25 -10.00 -24.13
N LEU A 128 1.94 -8.93 -23.40
CA LEU A 128 2.83 -8.37 -22.39
C LEU A 128 2.34 -8.73 -20.97
N PRO A 129 3.25 -8.69 -19.98
CA PRO A 129 2.86 -8.64 -18.58
C PRO A 129 1.92 -7.46 -18.28
N LEU A 130 1.06 -7.60 -17.28
CA LEU A 130 0.21 -6.54 -16.74
C LEU A 130 0.64 -6.23 -15.30
N ILE A 131 0.86 -4.95 -14.99
CA ILE A 131 0.98 -4.48 -13.60
C ILE A 131 -0.27 -3.68 -13.25
N ILE A 132 -0.96 -4.13 -12.21
CA ILE A 132 -2.10 -3.44 -11.60
C ILE A 132 -1.56 -2.62 -10.42
N GLN A 133 -1.90 -1.34 -10.36
CA GLN A 133 -1.55 -0.44 -9.28
C GLN A 133 -2.83 0.08 -8.63
N PRO A 134 -3.06 -0.23 -7.35
CA PRO A 134 -4.00 0.52 -6.54
C PRO A 134 -3.44 1.92 -6.22
N ASP A 135 -4.27 2.95 -6.38
CA ASP A 135 -4.02 4.32 -5.95
C ASP A 135 -5.33 4.94 -5.43
N CYS A 136 -5.70 4.60 -4.18
CA CYS A 136 -6.92 5.13 -3.55
C CYS A 136 -6.92 6.66 -3.48
N TYR A 137 -5.76 7.29 -3.31
CA TYR A 137 -5.61 8.74 -3.10
C TYR A 137 -6.05 9.59 -4.29
N THR A 138 -6.19 8.97 -5.46
CA THR A 138 -6.69 9.66 -6.66
C THR A 138 -8.18 9.96 -6.59
N ALA A 139 -8.95 9.34 -5.70
CA ALA A 139 -10.36 9.68 -5.48
C ALA A 139 -11.20 9.71 -6.78
N ASN A 140 -11.09 8.67 -7.60
CA ASN A 140 -11.64 8.55 -8.97
C ASN A 140 -11.09 9.53 -10.03
N GLU A 141 -10.04 10.28 -9.72
CA GLU A 141 -9.34 11.11 -10.69
C GLU A 141 -8.38 10.30 -11.57
N PHE A 142 -8.12 10.81 -12.77
CA PHE A 142 -7.14 10.20 -13.66
C PHE A 142 -5.73 10.59 -13.22
N ALA A 143 -4.96 9.62 -12.71
CA ALA A 143 -3.61 9.81 -12.19
C ALA A 143 -2.53 10.14 -13.25
N GLY A 144 -2.92 10.19 -14.54
CA GLY A 144 -2.02 10.53 -15.64
C GLY A 144 -1.04 9.41 -16.00
N SER A 145 0.14 9.81 -16.48
CA SER A 145 1.18 8.91 -16.98
C SER A 145 2.04 8.24 -15.89
N ARG A 146 1.61 8.23 -14.63
CA ARG A 146 2.32 7.51 -13.56
C ARG A 146 2.43 6.03 -13.98
N GLY A 147 3.65 5.51 -14.01
CA GLY A 147 3.93 4.14 -14.48
C GLY A 147 4.00 3.95 -16.01
N ALA A 148 3.40 4.82 -16.84
CA ALA A 148 3.41 4.64 -18.30
C ALA A 148 4.81 4.73 -18.93
N ASP A 149 5.65 5.66 -18.47
CA ASP A 149 7.05 5.74 -18.92
C ASP A 149 7.83 4.47 -18.56
N SER A 150 7.63 3.97 -17.34
CA SER A 150 8.21 2.70 -16.88
C SER A 150 7.67 1.51 -17.68
N ALA A 151 6.38 1.50 -17.99
CA ALA A 151 5.73 0.48 -18.81
C ALA A 151 6.39 0.37 -20.19
N ARG A 152 6.74 1.50 -20.81
CA ARG A 152 7.48 1.53 -22.08
C ARG A 152 8.92 1.05 -21.95
N VAL A 153 9.60 1.41 -20.86
CA VAL A 153 11.00 1.02 -20.61
C VAL A 153 11.11 -0.49 -20.34
N TYR A 154 10.25 -1.01 -19.45
CA TYR A 154 10.32 -2.39 -18.96
C TYR A 154 9.37 -3.35 -19.68
N GLY A 155 8.53 -2.87 -20.58
CA GLY A 155 7.72 -3.72 -21.46
C GLY A 155 6.54 -4.40 -20.74
N PHE A 156 5.60 -3.61 -20.22
CA PHE A 156 4.35 -4.11 -19.64
C PHE A 156 3.15 -3.24 -20.02
N HIS A 157 1.94 -3.77 -19.84
CA HIS A 157 0.69 -3.01 -19.71
C HIS A 157 0.51 -2.55 -18.26
N TYR A 158 -0.12 -1.40 -18.07
CA TYR A 158 -0.34 -0.83 -16.75
C TYR A 158 -1.82 -0.58 -16.51
N MET A 159 -2.33 -0.89 -15.32
CA MET A 159 -3.71 -0.66 -14.93
C MET A 159 -3.76 0.03 -13.58
N ASP A 160 -4.35 1.21 -13.53
CA ASP A 160 -4.53 2.00 -12.32
C ASP A 160 -5.93 1.78 -11.76
N LEU A 161 -6.01 1.46 -10.47
CA LEU A 161 -7.24 1.26 -9.73
C LEU A 161 -7.43 2.43 -8.77
N THR A 162 -8.66 2.90 -8.65
CA THR A 162 -8.99 4.03 -7.80
C THR A 162 -10.16 3.70 -6.87
N SER A 163 -10.32 4.52 -5.83
CA SER A 163 -11.41 4.44 -4.87
C SER A 163 -12.12 5.78 -4.80
N PRO A 164 -13.46 5.83 -4.74
CA PRO A 164 -14.21 7.10 -4.71
C PRO A 164 -13.98 7.94 -3.44
N ASP A 165 -13.65 7.30 -2.31
CA ASP A 165 -13.54 7.95 -1.01
C ASP A 165 -12.11 8.17 -0.54
N GLY A 166 -11.13 7.88 -1.39
CA GLY A 166 -9.71 8.09 -1.05
C GLY A 166 -9.09 6.98 -0.22
N ASP A 167 -9.82 5.90 0.07
CA ASP A 167 -9.40 4.85 1.01
C ASP A 167 -9.74 3.44 0.49
N TRP A 168 -9.03 2.43 1.01
CA TRP A 168 -9.35 1.02 0.81
C TRP A 168 -10.01 0.44 2.06
N THR A 169 -11.02 -0.42 1.87
CA THR A 169 -11.63 -1.14 2.97
C THR A 169 -11.02 -2.54 3.08
N PHE A 170 -10.42 -2.84 4.23
CA PHE A 170 -9.86 -4.15 4.51
C PHE A 170 -10.88 -5.10 5.15
N PRO A 171 -10.65 -6.42 5.07
CA PRO A 171 -11.64 -7.40 5.48
C PRO A 171 -12.04 -7.33 6.95
N ASN A 172 -13.26 -7.79 7.23
CA ASN A 172 -13.73 -8.11 8.58
C ASN A 172 -13.54 -6.95 9.59
N ASN A 173 -13.79 -5.69 9.17
CA ASN A 173 -13.65 -4.51 10.05
C ASN A 173 -12.23 -4.34 10.63
N ASN A 174 -11.20 -4.66 9.84
CA ASN A 174 -9.79 -4.73 10.25
C ASN A 174 -9.48 -5.78 11.35
N GLU A 175 -10.43 -6.65 11.69
CA GLU A 175 -10.24 -7.71 12.67
C GLU A 175 -9.86 -9.01 11.95
N ILE A 176 -8.55 -9.27 11.77
CA ILE A 176 -8.07 -10.52 11.18
C ILE A 176 -7.43 -11.39 12.26
N ASN A 177 -7.92 -12.63 12.39
CA ASN A 177 -7.41 -13.62 13.34
C ASN A 177 -7.72 -15.04 12.86
N GLU A 178 -7.26 -16.04 13.62
CA GLU A 178 -7.29 -17.44 13.24
C GLU A 178 -8.70 -18.03 13.09
N THR A 179 -9.72 -17.28 13.51
CA THR A 179 -11.11 -17.71 13.44
C THR A 179 -11.85 -17.23 12.19
N ASN A 180 -11.26 -16.33 11.39
CA ASN A 180 -11.93 -15.70 10.24
C ASN A 180 -11.09 -15.61 8.94
N PHE A 181 -10.01 -16.39 8.85
CA PHE A 181 -9.20 -16.49 7.63
C PHE A 181 -9.97 -17.03 6.42
N ASP A 182 -11.03 -17.81 6.64
CA ASP A 182 -11.87 -18.39 5.60
C ASP A 182 -12.88 -17.40 5.03
N THR A 183 -13.23 -16.34 5.78
CA THR A 183 -14.22 -15.34 5.36
C THR A 183 -13.59 -14.01 4.92
N GLN A 184 -12.29 -13.80 5.12
CA GLN A 184 -11.61 -12.54 4.78
C GLN A 184 -11.67 -12.16 3.28
N CYS A 185 -12.07 -13.09 2.41
CA CYS A 185 -12.23 -12.87 0.97
C CYS A 185 -13.68 -13.01 0.48
N ASP A 186 -14.64 -13.09 1.41
CA ASP A 186 -16.07 -13.10 1.08
C ASP A 186 -16.54 -11.72 0.62
N ASP A 187 -17.57 -11.67 -0.23
CA ASP A 187 -18.13 -10.41 -0.75
C ASP A 187 -18.56 -9.41 0.33
N ALA A 188 -18.91 -9.91 1.52
CA ALA A 188 -19.31 -9.10 2.66
C ALA A 188 -18.11 -8.60 3.50
N ALA A 189 -16.92 -9.15 3.31
CA ALA A 189 -15.77 -8.84 4.13
C ALA A 189 -15.19 -7.45 3.81
N SER A 190 -15.26 -7.02 2.55
CA SER A 190 -14.85 -5.69 2.10
C SER A 190 -15.69 -5.24 0.90
N LYS A 191 -16.04 -3.95 0.87
CA LYS A 191 -16.72 -3.30 -0.27
C LYS A 191 -15.91 -3.39 -1.57
N ASP A 192 -14.59 -3.57 -1.46
CA ASP A 192 -13.70 -3.56 -2.61
C ASP A 192 -13.56 -4.93 -3.29
N ILE A 193 -14.04 -6.02 -2.68
CA ILE A 193 -13.99 -7.37 -3.31
C ILE A 193 -14.83 -7.42 -4.59
N GLY A 194 -16.05 -6.88 -4.54
CA GLY A 194 -16.90 -6.84 -5.72
C GLY A 194 -16.39 -5.87 -6.80
N TYR A 195 -15.69 -4.80 -6.40
CA TYR A 195 -14.91 -3.95 -7.30
C TYR A 195 -13.82 -4.77 -8.01
N LEU A 196 -12.99 -5.50 -7.28
CA LEU A 196 -11.91 -6.34 -7.83
C LEU A 196 -12.43 -7.42 -8.78
N LYS A 197 -13.57 -8.05 -8.49
CA LYS A 197 -14.21 -9.00 -9.42
C LYS A 197 -14.52 -8.35 -10.77
N SER A 198 -14.95 -7.09 -10.76
CA SER A 198 -15.24 -6.32 -11.98
C SER A 198 -13.95 -5.90 -12.70
N VAL A 199 -12.90 -5.51 -11.96
CA VAL A 199 -11.55 -5.28 -12.52
C VAL A 199 -11.06 -6.49 -13.30
N PHE A 200 -11.19 -7.69 -12.73
CA PHE A 200 -10.74 -8.92 -13.38
C PHE A 200 -11.52 -9.28 -14.65
N THR A 201 -12.73 -8.76 -14.86
CA THR A 201 -13.43 -8.91 -16.15
C THR A 201 -12.72 -8.16 -17.28
N VAL A 202 -12.13 -6.99 -16.99
CA VAL A 202 -11.31 -6.26 -17.97
C VAL A 202 -10.02 -7.01 -18.24
N VAL A 203 -9.37 -7.53 -17.19
CA VAL A 203 -8.15 -8.36 -17.33
C VAL A 203 -8.43 -9.60 -18.18
N ASP A 204 -9.54 -10.30 -17.93
CA ASP A 204 -9.96 -11.48 -18.70
C ASP A 204 -10.16 -11.14 -20.18
N GLN A 205 -10.76 -9.98 -20.47
CA GLN A 205 -10.93 -9.52 -21.85
C GLN A 205 -9.58 -9.21 -22.52
N MET A 206 -8.67 -8.53 -21.83
CA MET A 206 -7.32 -8.25 -22.35
C MET A 206 -6.51 -9.52 -22.62
N ILE A 207 -6.65 -10.55 -21.78
CA ILE A 207 -6.05 -11.87 -22.00
C ILE A 207 -6.68 -12.54 -23.23
N ALA A 208 -8.01 -12.55 -23.32
CA ALA A 208 -8.74 -13.16 -24.43
C ALA A 208 -8.39 -12.53 -25.79
N ASP A 209 -8.15 -11.21 -25.80
CA ASP A 209 -7.73 -10.46 -26.99
C ASP A 209 -6.23 -10.62 -27.31
N GLY A 210 -5.48 -11.34 -26.47
CA GLY A 210 -4.06 -11.61 -26.67
C GLY A 210 -3.14 -10.43 -26.34
N HIS A 211 -3.63 -9.45 -25.58
CA HIS A 211 -2.83 -8.30 -25.14
C HIS A 211 -2.02 -8.63 -23.88
N VAL A 212 -2.60 -9.40 -22.96
CA VAL A 212 -1.98 -9.73 -21.67
C VAL A 212 -1.61 -11.20 -21.61
N ASP A 213 -0.39 -11.48 -21.13
CA ASP A 213 0.04 -12.82 -20.77
C ASP A 213 -0.64 -13.23 -19.46
N ALA A 214 -1.47 -14.28 -19.52
CA ALA A 214 -2.30 -14.74 -18.40
C ALA A 214 -1.48 -15.17 -17.18
N ASP A 215 -0.24 -15.63 -17.38
CA ASP A 215 0.65 -16.06 -16.30
C ASP A 215 1.44 -14.89 -15.69
N LYS A 216 1.25 -13.66 -16.20
CA LYS A 216 2.05 -12.47 -15.87
C LYS A 216 1.19 -11.26 -15.51
N VAL A 217 0.18 -11.49 -14.67
CA VAL A 217 -0.59 -10.43 -14.03
C VAL A 217 -0.02 -10.20 -12.62
N PHE A 218 0.47 -8.99 -12.37
CA PHE A 218 1.10 -8.60 -11.11
C PHE A 218 0.36 -7.42 -10.49
N VAL A 219 0.53 -7.26 -9.18
CA VAL A 219 0.02 -6.08 -8.46
C VAL A 219 1.19 -5.39 -7.76
N GLN A 220 1.15 -4.07 -7.68
CA GLN A 220 2.14 -3.33 -6.91
C GLN A 220 1.48 -2.16 -6.20
N GLY A 221 1.98 -1.82 -5.02
CA GLY A 221 1.53 -0.64 -4.30
C GLY A 221 2.54 -0.19 -3.27
N PHE A 222 2.34 1.03 -2.78
CA PHE A 222 3.11 1.64 -1.70
C PHE A 222 2.19 2.02 -0.53
N SER A 223 2.64 1.85 0.71
CA SER A 223 1.87 2.17 1.92
C SER A 223 0.53 1.42 1.97
N GLN A 224 -0.61 2.10 2.16
CA GLN A 224 -1.91 1.46 2.13
C GLN A 224 -2.24 0.77 0.79
N ASN A 225 -1.74 1.30 -0.34
CA ASN A 225 -1.90 0.62 -1.64
C ASN A 225 -1.12 -0.70 -1.70
N SER A 226 0.00 -0.80 -0.97
CA SER A 226 0.73 -2.06 -0.78
C SER A 226 -0.09 -3.05 0.04
N MET A 227 -0.73 -2.58 1.11
CA MET A 227 -1.68 -3.37 1.92
C MET A 227 -2.83 -3.91 1.07
N PHE A 228 -3.39 -3.08 0.19
CA PHE A 228 -4.43 -3.51 -0.73
C PHE A 228 -3.91 -4.48 -1.80
N SER A 229 -2.64 -4.36 -2.20
CA SER A 229 -2.00 -5.27 -3.15
C SER A 229 -1.86 -6.70 -2.61
N ILE A 230 -1.43 -6.87 -1.35
CA ILE A 230 -1.39 -8.21 -0.72
C ILE A 230 -2.79 -8.77 -0.46
N PHE A 231 -3.77 -7.91 -0.15
CA PHE A 231 -5.16 -8.30 -0.05
C PHE A 231 -5.70 -8.85 -1.38
N MET A 232 -5.46 -8.14 -2.49
CA MET A 232 -5.80 -8.61 -3.85
C MET A 232 -5.19 -9.98 -4.14
N ALA A 233 -3.89 -10.15 -3.90
CA ALA A 233 -3.20 -11.40 -4.19
C ALA A 233 -3.65 -12.57 -3.32
N THR A 234 -4.00 -12.30 -2.06
CA THR A 234 -4.52 -13.32 -1.15
C THR A 234 -5.91 -13.79 -1.57
N CYS A 235 -6.78 -12.86 -1.99
CA CYS A 235 -8.16 -13.20 -2.35
C CYS A 235 -8.36 -13.64 -3.80
N PHE A 236 -7.39 -13.36 -4.68
CA PHE A 236 -7.42 -13.77 -6.08
C PHE A 236 -6.12 -14.48 -6.51
N PRO A 237 -5.71 -15.55 -5.80
CA PRO A 237 -4.39 -16.18 -5.97
C PRO A 237 -4.21 -16.86 -7.33
N ASP A 238 -5.30 -17.28 -7.98
CA ASP A 238 -5.26 -17.87 -9.33
C ASP A 238 -5.19 -16.80 -10.44
N ARG A 239 -5.25 -15.52 -10.08
CA ARG A 239 -5.30 -14.39 -11.01
C ARG A 239 -4.09 -13.47 -10.92
N ILE A 240 -3.28 -13.61 -9.87
CA ILE A 240 -2.14 -12.74 -9.57
C ILE A 240 -0.90 -13.60 -9.40
N ALA A 241 0.07 -13.42 -10.29
CA ALA A 241 1.34 -14.13 -10.31
C ALA A 241 2.31 -13.63 -9.22
N GLY A 242 2.20 -12.37 -8.82
CA GLY A 242 3.01 -11.81 -7.74
C GLY A 242 2.69 -10.38 -7.38
N ILE A 243 3.27 -9.94 -6.27
CA ILE A 243 3.06 -8.63 -5.68
C ILE A 243 4.36 -7.94 -5.31
N TRP A 244 4.38 -6.63 -5.47
CA TRP A 244 5.38 -5.78 -4.85
C TRP A 244 4.73 -4.90 -3.78
N GLN A 245 5.38 -4.87 -2.62
CA GLN A 245 4.92 -4.24 -1.40
C GLN A 245 5.96 -3.22 -0.93
N GLY A 246 5.71 -1.94 -1.21
CA GLY A 246 6.58 -0.85 -0.81
C GLY A 246 6.11 -0.16 0.46
N GLY A 247 7.01 0.09 1.40
CA GLY A 247 6.66 0.85 2.62
C GLY A 247 5.54 0.19 3.44
N SER A 248 5.39 -1.13 3.33
CA SER A 248 4.39 -1.90 4.08
C SER A 248 4.75 -3.39 4.03
N GLY A 249 4.21 -4.15 4.97
CA GLY A 249 4.26 -5.61 5.02
C GLY A 249 2.99 -6.14 5.68
N LEU A 250 3.10 -7.09 6.60
CA LEU A 250 1.95 -7.55 7.40
C LEU A 250 2.19 -7.21 8.87
N TYR A 251 1.19 -6.61 9.49
CA TYR A 251 1.14 -6.52 10.95
C TYR A 251 0.97 -7.92 11.54
N SER A 252 1.70 -8.19 12.63
CA SER A 252 1.57 -9.39 13.44
C SER A 252 1.68 -9.02 14.93
N GLU A 253 0.63 -9.30 15.70
CA GLU A 253 0.66 -9.11 17.16
C GLU A 253 1.78 -9.95 17.79
N ALA A 254 1.95 -11.19 17.33
CA ALA A 254 2.90 -12.14 17.88
C ALA A 254 4.36 -11.74 17.67
N ASP A 255 4.65 -11.01 16.58
CA ASP A 255 5.98 -10.50 16.26
C ASP A 255 6.22 -9.08 16.79
N GLY A 256 5.26 -8.52 17.55
CA GLY A 256 5.40 -7.21 18.17
C GLY A 256 5.40 -6.04 17.18
N SER A 257 4.70 -6.17 16.04
CA SER A 257 4.46 -5.05 15.13
C SER A 257 3.83 -3.88 15.89
N ILE A 258 4.23 -2.65 15.56
CA ILE A 258 3.53 -1.46 16.05
C ILE A 258 2.26 -1.27 15.25
N ALA A 259 1.25 -0.66 15.88
CA ALA A 259 0.04 -0.28 15.18
C ALA A 259 0.39 0.69 14.03
N LEU A 260 -0.32 0.53 12.92
CA LEU A 260 -0.15 1.36 11.72
C LEU A 260 -0.83 2.73 11.91
N PRO A 261 -0.68 3.69 10.97
CA PRO A 261 -1.14 5.07 11.17
C PRO A 261 -2.63 5.23 11.54
N ASN A 262 -3.53 4.35 11.09
CA ASN A 262 -4.94 4.36 11.51
C ASN A 262 -5.20 3.39 12.68
N CYS A 263 -4.17 3.17 13.50
CA CYS A 263 -4.12 2.19 14.58
C CYS A 263 -4.54 0.76 14.12
N GLU A 264 -4.32 0.41 12.86
CA GLU A 264 -4.65 -0.94 12.37
C GLU A 264 -3.79 -1.99 13.08
N GLY A 265 -4.41 -3.11 13.42
CA GLY A 265 -3.84 -4.13 14.30
C GLY A 265 -4.08 -3.86 15.79
N ALA A 266 -4.39 -2.62 16.20
CA ALA A 266 -4.76 -2.27 17.57
C ALA A 266 -6.25 -1.92 17.74
N CYS A 267 -6.91 -1.49 16.66
CA CYS A 267 -8.33 -1.14 16.63
C CYS A 267 -9.04 -1.78 15.43
N THR A 268 -10.35 -1.99 15.56
CA THR A 268 -11.21 -2.24 14.40
C THR A 268 -11.40 -0.96 13.60
N ALA A 269 -11.80 -1.05 12.32
CA ALA A 269 -12.04 0.13 11.49
C ALA A 269 -13.14 1.02 12.11
N GLU A 270 -14.26 0.42 12.53
CA GLU A 270 -15.34 1.14 13.21
C GLU A 270 -14.90 1.84 14.51
N ALA A 271 -14.04 1.20 15.31
CA ALA A 271 -13.53 1.81 16.55
C ALA A 271 -12.64 3.02 16.24
N PHE A 272 -11.82 2.94 15.19
CA PHE A 272 -11.01 4.07 14.73
C PHE A 272 -11.89 5.17 14.13
N ASP A 273 -12.92 4.86 13.36
CA ASP A 273 -13.84 5.85 12.82
C ASP A 273 -14.60 6.61 13.92
N GLU A 274 -14.90 5.97 15.05
CA GLU A 274 -15.61 6.59 16.17
C GLU A 274 -14.67 7.39 17.09
N HIS A 275 -13.43 6.93 17.27
CA HIS A 275 -12.54 7.41 18.34
C HIS A 275 -11.17 7.90 17.86
N GLU A 276 -10.90 7.85 16.57
CA GLU A 276 -9.59 8.11 15.97
C GLU A 276 -8.49 7.34 16.73
N GLN A 277 -7.32 7.94 16.97
CA GLN A 277 -6.24 7.28 17.70
C GLN A 277 -6.61 6.92 19.15
N ALA A 278 -7.64 7.52 19.74
CA ALA A 278 -8.07 7.19 21.10
C ALA A 278 -8.69 5.79 21.20
N CYS A 279 -9.03 5.16 20.08
CA CYS A 279 -9.58 3.80 20.02
C CYS A 279 -8.71 2.80 20.80
N VAL A 280 -7.38 2.96 20.80
CA VAL A 280 -6.46 2.05 21.49
C VAL A 280 -6.67 2.01 23.01
N ASP A 281 -7.19 3.09 23.58
CA ASP A 281 -7.43 3.21 25.02
C ASP A 281 -8.90 2.95 25.38
N VAL A 282 -9.84 3.35 24.53
CA VAL A 282 -11.27 3.34 24.85
C VAL A 282 -12.02 2.14 24.28
N GLN A 283 -11.56 1.59 23.15
CA GLN A 283 -12.14 0.44 22.47
C GLN A 283 -11.06 -0.36 21.69
N PRO A 284 -10.06 -0.94 22.40
CA PRO A 284 -9.02 -1.72 21.75
C PRO A 284 -9.59 -3.01 21.13
N CYS A 285 -8.94 -3.47 20.07
CA CYS A 285 -9.24 -4.74 19.42
C CYS A 285 -8.40 -5.88 20.01
N ASP A 286 -8.87 -6.49 21.10
CA ASP A 286 -8.16 -7.59 21.78
C ASP A 286 -8.01 -8.87 20.90
N THR A 287 -8.82 -8.96 19.84
CA THR A 287 -8.89 -10.08 18.91
C THR A 287 -8.16 -9.82 17.59
N CYS A 288 -7.63 -8.62 17.35
CA CYS A 288 -6.84 -8.34 16.16
C CYS A 288 -5.47 -9.02 16.29
N LYS A 289 -5.11 -9.85 15.30
CA LYS A 289 -3.83 -10.58 15.28
C LYS A 289 -2.98 -10.27 14.06
N TYR A 290 -3.63 -9.99 12.93
CA TYR A 290 -2.98 -9.72 11.66
C TYR A 290 -3.65 -8.52 10.97
N PHE A 291 -2.93 -7.85 10.08
CA PHE A 291 -3.48 -6.84 9.18
C PHE A 291 -2.53 -6.66 7.97
N PRO A 292 -3.03 -6.37 6.76
CA PRO A 292 -4.43 -6.21 6.33
C PRO A 292 -5.18 -7.53 6.07
N VAL A 293 -4.45 -8.62 5.89
CA VAL A 293 -4.97 -9.93 5.50
C VAL A 293 -4.03 -11.01 6.02
N PHE A 294 -4.51 -12.25 6.17
CA PHE A 294 -3.65 -13.39 6.43
C PHE A 294 -3.49 -14.23 5.14
N PRO A 295 -2.28 -14.31 4.53
CA PRO A 295 -2.06 -14.98 3.25
C PRO A 295 -2.07 -16.49 3.43
N VAL A 296 -3.26 -17.08 3.51
CA VAL A 296 -3.43 -18.53 3.64
C VAL A 296 -2.79 -19.26 2.47
N LYS A 297 -2.19 -20.41 2.74
CA LYS A 297 -1.63 -21.27 1.69
C LYS A 297 -2.65 -21.58 0.58
N THR A 298 -2.26 -21.29 -0.65
CA THR A 298 -3.09 -21.51 -1.86
C THR A 298 -2.49 -22.62 -2.75
N GLY A 299 -3.12 -22.89 -3.90
CA GLY A 299 -2.60 -23.86 -4.87
C GLY A 299 -1.29 -23.43 -5.55
N GLN A 300 -1.05 -22.12 -5.62
CA GLN A 300 0.13 -21.51 -6.24
C GLN A 300 0.80 -20.54 -5.26
N ALA A 301 2.11 -20.68 -5.06
CA ALA A 301 2.86 -19.74 -4.23
C ALA A 301 2.78 -18.32 -4.82
N ILE A 302 2.36 -17.36 -4.00
CA ILE A 302 2.39 -15.94 -4.35
C ILE A 302 3.86 -15.49 -4.29
N ARG A 303 4.37 -14.96 -5.39
CA ARG A 303 5.64 -14.23 -5.37
C ARG A 303 5.42 -12.89 -4.71
N SER A 304 6.14 -12.57 -3.65
CA SER A 304 5.92 -11.34 -2.88
C SER A 304 7.22 -10.60 -2.61
N CYS A 305 7.31 -9.34 -3.02
CA CYS A 305 8.50 -8.52 -2.91
C CYS A 305 8.28 -7.39 -1.91
N ILE A 306 8.78 -7.53 -0.68
CA ILE A 306 8.64 -6.55 0.38
C ILE A 306 9.89 -5.66 0.40
N MET A 307 9.72 -4.35 0.28
CA MET A 307 10.81 -3.38 0.23
C MET A 307 10.52 -2.18 1.13
N ILE A 308 11.45 -1.91 2.06
CA ILE A 308 11.27 -0.86 3.05
C ILE A 308 12.60 -0.26 3.51
N TYR A 309 12.59 0.98 3.98
CA TYR A 309 13.72 1.56 4.68
C TYR A 309 13.73 1.16 6.15
N GLU A 310 14.92 1.05 6.74
CA GLU A 310 15.08 0.73 8.17
C GLU A 310 14.50 1.78 9.12
N ASP A 311 14.40 3.04 8.67
CA ASP A 311 13.91 4.17 9.47
C ASP A 311 12.48 4.60 9.10
N ASP A 312 11.75 3.75 8.37
CA ASP A 312 10.32 3.90 8.10
C ASP A 312 9.51 3.61 9.37
N ASN A 313 9.36 4.64 10.20
CA ASN A 313 8.62 4.56 11.45
C ASN A 313 7.12 4.22 11.26
N ALA A 314 6.56 4.36 10.07
CA ALA A 314 5.14 4.09 9.83
C ALA A 314 4.89 2.60 9.63
N ALA A 315 5.82 1.88 8.98
CA ALA A 315 5.54 0.52 8.52
C ALA A 315 6.70 -0.47 8.65
N HIS A 316 7.91 -0.05 9.03
CA HIS A 316 9.09 -0.93 9.10
C HIS A 316 8.83 -2.22 9.90
N SER A 317 8.11 -2.10 11.02
CA SER A 317 7.78 -3.23 11.90
C SER A 317 6.91 -4.33 11.27
N THR A 318 6.34 -4.08 10.08
CA THR A 318 5.48 -5.02 9.37
C THR A 318 6.22 -5.84 8.29
N ALA A 319 7.41 -5.42 7.88
CA ALA A 319 8.12 -6.03 6.77
C ALA A 319 8.66 -7.44 7.10
N VAL A 320 9.33 -7.58 8.25
CA VAL A 320 9.86 -8.88 8.70
C VAL A 320 8.74 -9.86 9.05
N PRO A 321 7.69 -9.49 9.81
CA PRO A 321 6.57 -10.39 10.05
C PRO A 321 5.85 -10.80 8.76
N GLY A 322 5.64 -9.87 7.83
CA GLY A 322 5.08 -10.17 6.51
C GLY A 322 5.87 -11.22 5.75
N TYR A 323 7.20 -11.06 5.69
CA TYR A 323 8.10 -12.05 5.09
C TYR A 323 7.97 -13.42 5.75
N LYS A 324 8.01 -13.48 7.09
CA LYS A 324 7.92 -14.74 7.86
C LYS A 324 6.60 -15.46 7.61
N ILE A 325 5.48 -14.75 7.75
CA ILE A 325 4.14 -15.32 7.55
C ILE A 325 3.99 -15.87 6.13
N LEU A 326 4.36 -15.10 5.11
CA LEU A 326 4.31 -15.56 3.72
C LEU A 326 5.15 -16.84 3.51
N LYS A 327 6.37 -16.86 4.05
CA LYS A 327 7.27 -18.02 3.95
C LYS A 327 6.68 -19.25 4.65
N GLU A 328 6.14 -19.08 5.86
CA GLU A 328 5.51 -20.15 6.64
C GLU A 328 4.26 -20.72 5.93
N GLN A 329 3.50 -19.88 5.24
CA GLN A 329 2.36 -20.29 4.44
C GLN A 329 2.76 -20.92 3.08
N GLY A 330 4.06 -20.99 2.79
CA GLY A 330 4.62 -21.65 1.61
C GLY A 330 4.56 -20.81 0.34
N HIS A 331 4.55 -19.49 0.48
CA HIS A 331 4.69 -18.53 -0.62
C HIS A 331 6.17 -18.26 -0.95
N ASP A 332 6.43 -17.41 -1.94
CA ASP A 332 7.76 -17.06 -2.44
C ASP A 332 8.10 -15.58 -2.10
N PRO A 333 8.31 -15.24 -0.80
CA PRO A 333 8.63 -13.87 -0.43
C PRO A 333 10.12 -13.55 -0.60
N THR A 334 10.40 -12.32 -1.04
CA THR A 334 11.69 -11.65 -0.97
C THR A 334 11.54 -10.42 -0.09
N LEU A 335 12.47 -10.20 0.83
CA LEU A 335 12.55 -9.01 1.66
C LEU A 335 13.83 -8.25 1.34
N ALA A 336 13.73 -6.94 1.14
CA ALA A 336 14.87 -6.04 1.04
C ALA A 336 14.67 -4.85 1.97
N ILE A 337 15.58 -4.69 2.94
CA ILE A 337 15.62 -3.55 3.86
C ILE A 337 16.75 -2.63 3.41
N PHE A 338 16.42 -1.37 3.19
CA PHE A 338 17.34 -0.34 2.73
C PHE A 338 17.81 0.53 3.91
N GLY A 339 19.09 0.90 3.89
CA GLY A 339 19.65 1.80 4.89
C GLY A 339 19.18 3.24 4.69
N ALA A 340 19.09 3.99 5.77
CA ALA A 340 18.64 5.37 5.74
C ALA A 340 19.81 6.38 5.88
N ASP A 341 19.65 7.55 5.27
CA ASP A 341 20.54 8.69 5.51
C ASP A 341 19.71 9.97 5.63
N ARG A 342 19.22 10.21 6.85
CA ARG A 342 18.36 11.36 7.17
C ARG A 342 19.04 12.71 6.96
N ALA A 343 20.36 12.80 7.13
CA ALA A 343 21.10 14.03 6.84
C ALA A 343 20.98 14.43 5.35
N ASN A 344 20.67 13.44 4.53
CA ASN A 344 20.61 13.47 3.09
C ASN A 344 19.22 13.15 2.55
N ARG A 345 18.16 13.14 3.39
CA ARG A 345 16.77 12.87 2.98
C ARG A 345 16.59 11.55 2.22
N ILE A 346 17.40 10.54 2.55
CA ILE A 346 17.22 9.16 2.09
C ILE A 346 16.59 8.38 3.24
N GLY A 347 15.60 7.54 2.93
CA GLY A 347 14.87 6.77 3.92
C GLY A 347 13.45 7.25 4.15
N GLY A 348 12.96 6.99 5.36
CA GLY A 348 11.60 7.23 5.79
C GLY A 348 10.59 6.39 5.03
N HIS A 349 9.34 6.85 5.05
CA HIS A 349 8.23 6.22 4.34
C HIS A 349 8.26 6.58 2.85
N SER A 350 9.26 6.03 2.13
CA SER A 350 9.44 6.23 0.69
C SER A 350 9.90 4.96 -0.02
N ALA A 351 9.71 4.91 -1.34
CA ALA A 351 10.17 3.81 -2.17
C ALA A 351 11.70 3.88 -2.42
N PRO A 352 12.35 2.72 -2.65
CA PRO A 352 13.78 2.69 -2.98
C PRO A 352 14.09 3.46 -4.27
N ALA A 353 15.32 3.92 -4.41
CA ALA A 353 15.75 4.62 -5.62
C ALA A 353 15.65 3.71 -6.86
N ASN A 354 15.09 4.27 -7.94
CA ASN A 354 14.75 3.54 -9.16
C ASN A 354 13.78 2.35 -8.90
N GLU A 355 12.79 2.58 -8.06
CA GLU A 355 11.69 1.69 -7.69
C GLU A 355 11.23 0.72 -8.80
N TRP A 356 10.91 1.22 -10.00
CA TRP A 356 10.44 0.35 -11.09
C TRP A 356 11.44 -0.71 -11.55
N ALA A 357 12.75 -0.46 -11.44
CA ALA A 357 13.75 -1.49 -11.70
C ALA A 357 13.67 -2.60 -10.64
N TRP A 358 13.49 -2.22 -9.37
CA TRP A 358 13.32 -3.16 -8.27
C TRP A 358 12.03 -3.98 -8.38
N ILE A 359 10.90 -3.33 -8.67
CA ILE A 359 9.60 -3.97 -8.91
C ILE A 359 9.75 -5.03 -10.02
N THR A 360 10.24 -4.63 -11.19
CA THR A 360 10.29 -5.50 -12.36
C THR A 360 11.31 -6.63 -12.22
N HIS A 361 12.42 -6.39 -11.52
CA HIS A 361 13.39 -7.42 -11.17
C HIS A 361 12.78 -8.47 -10.24
N CYS A 362 12.24 -8.03 -9.09
CA CYS A 362 11.82 -8.95 -8.05
C CYS A 362 10.60 -9.79 -8.48
N LEU A 363 9.64 -9.15 -9.15
CA LEU A 363 8.48 -9.83 -9.71
C LEU A 363 8.82 -10.82 -10.83
N GLY A 364 10.02 -10.76 -11.40
CA GLY A 364 10.40 -11.59 -12.54
C GLY A 364 9.55 -11.30 -13.77
N LEU A 365 9.22 -10.01 -13.98
CA LEU A 365 8.30 -9.55 -15.02
C LEU A 365 8.73 -10.05 -16.42
N ASN A 366 10.03 -9.92 -16.70
CA ASN A 366 10.69 -10.36 -17.91
C ASN A 366 12.02 -11.04 -17.57
N ASP A 367 12.61 -11.74 -18.54
CA ASP A 367 13.94 -12.33 -18.36
C ASP A 367 14.98 -11.25 -18.02
N PRO A 368 15.93 -11.54 -17.10
CA PRO A 368 17.00 -10.60 -16.78
C PRO A 368 17.82 -10.21 -18.00
N CYS A 369 18.29 -8.97 -18.02
CA CYS A 369 19.24 -8.51 -19.05
C CYS A 369 20.51 -9.38 -19.05
N THR A 370 21.10 -9.56 -20.23
CA THR A 370 22.38 -10.28 -20.37
C THR A 370 23.50 -9.57 -19.61
N GLU A 371 24.55 -10.31 -19.23
CA GLU A 371 25.73 -9.71 -18.57
C GLU A 371 26.37 -8.60 -19.41
N GLU A 372 26.40 -8.76 -20.74
CA GLU A 372 26.92 -7.74 -21.66
C GLU A 372 26.07 -6.46 -21.61
N CYS A 373 24.74 -6.59 -21.74
CA CYS A 373 23.83 -5.45 -21.60
C CYS A 373 23.99 -4.79 -20.23
N SER A 374 23.96 -5.58 -19.15
CA SER A 374 24.15 -5.11 -17.78
C SER A 374 25.43 -4.29 -17.63
N GLY A 375 26.55 -4.75 -18.18
CA GLY A 375 27.82 -4.02 -18.15
C GLY A 375 27.77 -2.67 -18.86
N GLN A 376 27.08 -2.59 -20.00
CA GLN A 376 26.90 -1.32 -20.74
C GLN A 376 26.05 -0.32 -19.95
N ILE A 377 24.96 -0.79 -19.34
CA ILE A 377 24.07 0.09 -18.57
C ILE A 377 24.78 0.62 -17.31
N VAL A 378 25.48 -0.26 -16.59
CA VAL A 378 26.28 0.15 -15.42
C VAL A 378 27.34 1.19 -15.83
N GLY A 379 28.10 0.93 -16.91
CA GLY A 379 29.10 1.87 -17.41
C GLY A 379 28.51 3.21 -17.87
N CYS A 380 27.33 3.19 -18.50
CA CYS A 380 26.60 4.40 -18.90
C CYS A 380 26.21 5.24 -17.68
N MET A 381 25.66 4.61 -16.64
CA MET A 381 25.28 5.30 -15.41
C MET A 381 26.48 5.83 -14.62
N ASP A 382 27.58 5.08 -14.56
CA ASP A 382 28.82 5.54 -13.92
C ASP A 382 29.39 6.76 -14.64
N ALA A 383 29.40 6.73 -15.98
CA ALA A 383 29.81 7.88 -16.79
C ALA A 383 28.89 9.09 -16.57
N PHE A 384 27.58 8.89 -16.48
CA PHE A 384 26.63 9.95 -16.15
C PHE A 384 26.95 10.59 -14.80
N LYS A 385 27.06 9.79 -13.73
CA LYS A 385 27.32 10.29 -12.37
C LYS A 385 28.64 11.04 -12.28
N ALA A 386 29.68 10.53 -12.95
CA ALA A 386 31.01 11.15 -12.95
C ALA A 386 31.05 12.52 -13.64
N ASN A 387 30.15 12.76 -14.61
CA ASN A 387 30.12 14.00 -15.40
C ASN A 387 28.95 14.93 -15.04
N PHE A 388 28.04 14.49 -14.17
CA PHE A 388 26.87 15.26 -13.79
C PHE A 388 27.26 16.48 -12.94
N GLN A 389 26.68 17.62 -13.29
CA GLN A 389 26.64 18.83 -12.47
C GLN A 389 25.22 19.39 -12.50
N ASP A 390 24.68 19.70 -11.33
CA ASP A 390 23.40 20.40 -11.22
C ASP A 390 23.53 21.89 -11.63
N PRO A 391 22.43 22.65 -11.76
CA PRO A 391 22.48 24.08 -12.10
C PRO A 391 23.28 24.93 -11.10
N GLU A 392 23.45 24.43 -9.87
CA GLU A 392 24.22 25.05 -8.80
C GLU A 392 25.73 24.67 -8.84
N GLY A 393 26.12 23.74 -9.73
CA GLY A 393 27.49 23.26 -9.91
C GLY A 393 27.88 22.10 -8.98
N ASN A 394 26.94 21.50 -8.27
CA ASN A 394 27.20 20.36 -7.38
C ASN A 394 27.31 19.06 -8.16
N SER A 395 28.19 18.17 -7.69
CA SER A 395 28.29 16.80 -8.21
C SER A 395 27.06 15.96 -7.88
N PHE A 396 26.89 14.86 -8.62
CA PHE A 396 25.80 13.93 -8.39
C PHE A 396 25.80 13.38 -6.95
N THR A 397 24.60 13.24 -6.40
CA THR A 397 24.37 12.55 -5.13
C THR A 397 22.96 11.97 -5.13
N LEU A 398 22.80 10.77 -4.55
CA LEU A 398 21.49 10.15 -4.36
C LEU A 398 20.70 10.83 -3.23
N SER A 399 21.35 11.68 -2.44
CA SER A 399 20.70 12.45 -1.39
C SER A 399 19.82 13.59 -1.89
N ASP A 400 19.99 14.00 -3.15
CA ASP A 400 19.11 15.01 -3.74
C ASP A 400 17.98 14.30 -4.51
N PRO A 401 16.70 14.48 -4.12
CA PRO A 401 15.57 13.92 -4.85
C PRO A 401 15.55 14.31 -6.34
N ARG A 402 16.01 15.53 -6.67
CA ARG A 402 16.10 15.99 -8.07
C ARG A 402 17.13 15.15 -8.84
N HIS A 403 18.26 14.83 -8.21
CA HIS A 403 19.29 13.99 -8.83
C HIS A 403 18.80 12.56 -9.02
N ARG A 404 18.11 11.97 -8.02
CA ARG A 404 17.49 10.64 -8.14
C ARG A 404 16.57 10.54 -9.35
N ASP A 405 15.67 11.52 -9.49
CA ASP A 405 14.72 11.62 -10.60
C ASP A 405 15.43 11.79 -11.97
N ILE A 406 16.46 12.65 -12.04
CA ILE A 406 17.29 12.78 -13.25
C ILE A 406 18.02 11.47 -13.58
N ALA A 407 18.58 10.79 -12.58
CA ALA A 407 19.27 9.52 -12.78
C ALA A 407 18.33 8.41 -13.27
N SER A 408 17.12 8.33 -12.73
CA SER A 408 16.09 7.38 -13.19
C SER A 408 15.76 7.61 -14.67
N ARG A 409 15.50 8.86 -15.07
CA ARG A 409 15.29 9.20 -16.49
C ARG A 409 16.53 8.92 -17.36
N HIS A 410 17.73 9.11 -16.81
CA HIS A 410 18.97 8.81 -17.54
C HIS A 410 19.15 7.30 -17.73
N TYR A 411 18.77 6.49 -16.75
CA TYR A 411 18.82 5.03 -16.86
C TYR A 411 17.92 4.50 -17.97
N GLY A 412 16.69 5.01 -18.09
CA GLY A 412 15.82 4.70 -19.23
C GLY A 412 16.46 5.03 -20.59
N ARG A 413 17.23 6.14 -20.67
CA ARG A 413 18.01 6.47 -21.86
C ARG A 413 19.18 5.53 -22.09
N CYS A 414 19.93 5.15 -21.05
CA CYS A 414 20.99 4.14 -21.17
C CYS A 414 20.42 2.83 -21.74
N LEU A 415 19.25 2.39 -21.28
CA LEU A 415 18.57 1.21 -21.81
C LEU A 415 18.18 1.37 -23.29
N ALA A 416 17.59 2.51 -23.65
CA ALA A 416 17.17 2.79 -25.02
C ALA A 416 18.35 2.89 -26.01
N ASP A 417 19.42 3.58 -25.62
CA ASP A 417 20.59 3.83 -26.46
C ASP A 417 21.43 2.56 -26.69
N ASN A 418 21.34 1.59 -25.77
CA ASN A 418 22.02 0.29 -25.88
C ASN A 418 21.09 -0.83 -26.41
N SER A 419 19.99 -0.48 -27.07
CA SER A 419 18.98 -1.44 -27.58
C SER A 419 19.50 -2.46 -28.60
N ALA A 420 20.70 -2.27 -29.17
CA ALA A 420 21.32 -3.28 -30.02
C ALA A 420 21.89 -4.47 -29.22
N GLN A 421 22.25 -4.26 -27.95
CA GLN A 421 22.81 -5.27 -27.03
C GLN A 421 21.81 -5.63 -25.91
N CYS A 422 20.86 -4.74 -25.64
CA CYS A 422 19.84 -4.90 -24.61
C CYS A 422 18.49 -5.25 -25.26
N VAL A 423 17.93 -6.38 -24.86
CA VAL A 423 16.53 -6.71 -25.18
C VAL A 423 15.66 -5.66 -24.50
N ARG A 424 14.81 -4.95 -25.27
CA ARG A 424 13.86 -4.00 -24.71
C ARG A 424 12.98 -4.72 -23.68
N GLY A 425 12.83 -4.12 -22.50
CA GLY A 425 12.01 -4.69 -21.43
C GLY A 425 12.67 -5.79 -20.61
N CYS A 426 13.94 -6.13 -20.83
CA CYS A 426 14.63 -7.08 -19.94
C CYS A 426 14.65 -6.56 -18.50
N ALA A 427 14.47 -7.46 -17.53
CA ALA A 427 14.49 -7.09 -16.12
C ALA A 427 15.91 -6.68 -15.69
N ALA A 428 16.00 -5.69 -14.81
CA ALA A 428 17.28 -5.22 -14.30
C ALA A 428 18.05 -6.38 -13.63
N THR A 429 19.36 -6.47 -13.86
CA THR A 429 20.20 -7.39 -13.08
C THR A 429 20.50 -6.78 -11.71
N ARG A 430 20.98 -7.62 -10.78
CA ARG A 430 21.46 -7.15 -9.48
C ARG A 430 22.47 -6.00 -9.62
N ALA A 431 23.44 -6.14 -10.52
CA ALA A 431 24.46 -5.11 -10.76
C ALA A 431 23.85 -3.79 -11.25
N MET A 432 22.78 -3.83 -12.05
CA MET A 432 22.08 -2.64 -12.52
C MET A 432 21.29 -1.95 -11.39
N LEU A 433 20.71 -2.73 -10.47
CA LEU A 433 19.96 -2.19 -9.32
C LEU A 433 20.88 -1.47 -8.34
N THR A 434 22.00 -2.10 -7.99
CA THR A 434 22.98 -1.57 -7.02
C THR A 434 23.71 -0.31 -7.50
N VAL A 435 23.50 0.11 -8.74
CA VAL A 435 23.91 1.45 -9.20
C VAL A 435 23.15 2.52 -8.40
N PHE A 436 21.89 2.30 -8.06
CA PHE A 436 21.08 3.30 -7.37
C PHE A 436 21.16 3.13 -5.86
N GLU A 437 21.03 1.90 -5.39
CA GLU A 437 20.93 1.64 -3.97
C GLU A 437 21.21 0.17 -3.71
N THR A 438 21.79 -0.14 -2.54
CA THR A 438 22.02 -1.51 -2.11
C THR A 438 21.30 -1.71 -0.78
N PRO A 439 20.42 -2.71 -0.66
CA PRO A 439 19.84 -3.10 0.61
C PRO A 439 20.91 -3.47 1.63
N ILE A 440 20.70 -3.07 2.87
CA ILE A 440 21.55 -3.44 4.00
C ILE A 440 21.22 -4.85 4.52
N CYS A 441 20.06 -5.39 4.14
CA CYS A 441 19.60 -6.71 4.51
C CYS A 441 18.66 -7.26 3.44
N GLU A 442 18.89 -8.50 3.01
CA GLU A 442 18.06 -9.19 2.03
C GLU A 442 17.73 -10.62 2.45
N CYS A 443 16.49 -11.02 2.23
CA CYS A 443 16.03 -12.38 2.49
C CYS A 443 15.33 -12.94 1.26
N ASP A 444 15.54 -14.23 0.99
CA ASP A 444 14.85 -15.00 -0.03
C ASP A 444 14.13 -16.19 0.62
N ALA A 445 12.98 -16.56 0.07
CA ALA A 445 12.23 -17.76 0.39
C ALA A 445 13.11 -19.02 0.40
N THR A 446 14.12 -19.10 -0.47
CA THR A 446 14.97 -20.28 -0.61
C THR A 446 16.14 -20.36 0.37
N THR A 447 16.53 -19.25 1.01
CA THR A 447 17.65 -19.22 1.95
C THR A 447 17.17 -19.43 3.38
N GLU A 448 17.97 -20.13 4.20
CA GLU A 448 17.66 -20.30 5.63
C GLU A 448 17.84 -18.98 6.40
N ALA A 449 18.81 -18.15 6.00
CA ALA A 449 19.13 -16.88 6.66
C ALA A 449 19.09 -15.70 5.67
N CYS A 450 18.89 -14.50 6.20
CA CYS A 450 19.03 -13.25 5.47
C CYS A 450 20.50 -12.82 5.35
N ASP A 451 20.88 -12.19 4.23
CA ASP A 451 22.18 -11.58 4.01
C ASP A 451 22.14 -10.11 4.45
N CYS A 452 22.68 -9.80 5.64
CA CYS A 452 22.59 -8.48 6.25
C CYS A 452 23.97 -7.96 6.66
N GLU A 453 24.30 -6.72 6.29
CA GLU A 453 25.61 -6.10 6.49
C GLU A 453 25.87 -5.70 7.96
N THR A 454 24.84 -5.66 8.81
CA THR A 454 24.95 -5.29 10.22
C THR A 454 24.18 -6.25 11.14
N SER A 455 24.76 -6.51 12.32
CA SER A 455 24.11 -7.25 13.43
C SER A 455 23.06 -6.42 14.19
N ASP A 456 22.77 -5.21 13.71
CA ASP A 456 21.87 -4.23 14.34
C ASP A 456 20.50 -4.16 13.64
N VAL A 457 20.27 -4.99 12.61
CA VAL A 457 18.90 -5.37 12.24
C VAL A 457 18.32 -6.06 13.48
N PRO A 458 17.10 -5.71 13.96
CA PRO A 458 16.50 -6.38 15.11
C PRO A 458 16.67 -7.89 14.94
N GLY A 459 17.16 -8.56 15.98
CA GLY A 459 17.78 -9.91 15.96
C GLY A 459 16.88 -11.07 15.52
N ASP A 460 15.82 -10.77 14.78
CA ASP A 460 14.76 -11.64 14.31
C ASP A 460 14.87 -11.96 12.80
N CYS A 461 15.96 -11.51 12.13
CA CYS A 461 16.35 -11.94 10.78
C CYS A 461 17.36 -13.10 10.76
N GLU A 462 17.81 -13.59 11.94
CA GLU A 462 18.67 -14.78 12.08
C GLU A 462 17.88 -16.10 12.19
#